data_AF-A0A519WVA1-F1
#
_entry.id   AF-A0A519WVA1-F1
#
_cell.length_a   1.000
_cell.length_b   1.000
_cell.length_c   1.000
_cell.angle_alpha   90.00
_cell.angle_beta   90.00
_cell.angle_gamma   90.00
#
_symmetry.space_group_name_H-M   'P 1'
#
loop_
_entity.id
_entity.type
_entity.pdbx_description
1 polymer ?
#
loop_
_entity_poly.entity_id
_entity_poly.type
_entity_poly.pdbx_seq_one_letter_code
_entity_poly.pdbx_strand_id
1 'polypeptide(L)'
;DLETLTARFLKNQFHMQRDAKLNMAYAFLRQQLQEIHLKAKVINLKALMITTIRKYKISVQDLMTYKSIYQILFIANEYAAIQQNYGLIEHYIGQASQYIQDGANKKLPYLFYHLSILYYLANFHLRSRNFSRSSSYLQEMVDLMATDARYSGLFLMRQQLLSALNLYFTGFAVDAVELIKTTLKNKKPSSKAEDMEDLQLCLTMFQALRNDSGSLKQLTFLTRTDAWYEKKMGMLWAIRKNLMEILVQAQFSNIDLAMSRLSSFRRRYKKYLLSTSEERVLEYLKLVEKYLIKPESVFEAKYQQEVLNLQNKMENNDIFTSSFIAWLIARWKKKTAYEVVLKLVQDDKANSGQLI
;
A
#
# COMPACT_ATOMS: atom_id res chain seq x y z
N ASP A 1 -20.55 -34.16 -36.61
CA ASP A 1 -19.97 -33.35 -37.70
C ASP A 1 -18.53 -32.96 -37.35
N LEU A 2 -17.57 -33.35 -38.19
CA LEU A 2 -16.12 -33.20 -37.96
C LEU A 2 -15.63 -31.77 -38.20
N GLU A 3 -16.25 -31.04 -39.12
CA GLU A 3 -15.88 -29.65 -39.44
C GLU A 3 -16.15 -28.73 -38.25
N THR A 4 -17.34 -28.87 -37.65
CA THR A 4 -17.70 -28.13 -36.43
C THR A 4 -16.73 -28.41 -35.27
N LEU A 5 -16.29 -29.66 -35.09
CA LEU A 5 -15.33 -30.02 -34.05
C LEU A 5 -13.93 -29.45 -34.33
N THR A 6 -13.47 -29.51 -35.57
CA THR A 6 -12.18 -28.94 -35.99
C THR A 6 -12.15 -27.42 -35.80
N ALA A 7 -13.22 -26.71 -36.18
CA ALA A 7 -13.32 -25.26 -35.98
C ALA A 7 -13.29 -24.88 -34.48
N ARG A 8 -13.99 -25.64 -33.63
CA ARG A 8 -13.94 -25.45 -32.17
C ARG A 8 -12.56 -25.70 -31.60
N PHE A 9 -11.88 -26.77 -32.04
CA PHE A 9 -10.52 -27.10 -31.62
C PHE A 9 -9.54 -25.98 -31.98
N LEU A 10 -9.53 -25.52 -33.23
CA LEU A 10 -8.63 -24.44 -33.68
C LEU A 10 -8.86 -23.13 -32.90
N LYS A 11 -10.13 -22.79 -32.64
CA LYS A 11 -10.48 -21.63 -31.81
C LYS A 11 -9.93 -21.77 -30.39
N ASN A 12 -10.10 -22.94 -29.76
CA ASN A 12 -9.58 -23.21 -28.41
C ASN A 12 -8.05 -23.17 -28.38
N GLN A 13 -7.38 -23.75 -29.38
CA GLN A 13 -5.92 -23.70 -29.52
C GLN A 13 -5.42 -22.25 -29.62
N PHE A 14 -6.09 -21.42 -30.41
CA PHE A 14 -5.77 -20.00 -30.52
C PHE A 14 -5.93 -19.24 -29.20
N HIS A 15 -7.02 -19.47 -28.46
CA HIS A 15 -7.22 -18.89 -27.13
C HIS A 15 -6.13 -19.33 -26.14
N MET A 16 -5.76 -20.61 -26.14
CA MET A 16 -4.70 -21.14 -25.29
C MET A 16 -3.34 -20.48 -25.59
N GLN A 17 -3.00 -20.30 -26.88
CA GLN A 17 -1.76 -19.65 -27.27
C GLN A 17 -1.72 -18.16 -26.86
N ARG A 18 -2.85 -17.45 -26.96
CA ARG A 18 -2.97 -16.06 -26.49
C ARG A 18 -2.75 -15.96 -24.99
N ASP A 19 -3.42 -16.82 -24.22
CA ASP A 19 -3.26 -16.87 -22.76
C ASP A 19 -1.83 -17.23 -22.33
N ALA A 20 -1.17 -18.15 -23.05
CA ALA A 20 0.22 -18.50 -22.80
C ALA A 20 1.16 -17.29 -22.99
N LYS A 21 0.99 -16.52 -24.07
CA LYS A 21 1.78 -15.30 -24.34
C LYS A 21 1.58 -14.26 -23.25
N LEU A 22 0.34 -14.03 -22.82
CA LEU A 22 0.04 -13.11 -21.72
C LEU A 22 0.71 -13.55 -20.42
N ASN A 23 0.59 -14.82 -20.04
CA ASN A 23 1.23 -15.34 -18.83
C ASN A 23 2.75 -15.23 -18.87
N MET A 24 3.39 -15.50 -20.03
CA MET A 24 4.83 -15.32 -20.20
C MET A 24 5.25 -13.86 -20.05
N ALA A 25 4.49 -12.92 -20.62
CA ALA A 25 4.72 -11.50 -20.45
C ALA A 25 4.60 -11.06 -18.99
N TYR A 26 3.57 -11.50 -18.27
CA TYR A 26 3.39 -11.17 -16.85
C TYR A 26 4.50 -11.74 -15.99
N ALA A 27 4.93 -12.98 -16.24
CA ALA A 27 6.05 -13.60 -15.53
C ALA A 27 7.36 -12.82 -15.77
N PHE A 28 7.61 -12.40 -17.02
CA PHE A 28 8.77 -11.59 -17.37
C PHE A 28 8.74 -10.22 -16.67
N LEU A 29 7.60 -9.54 -16.65
CA LEU A 29 7.45 -8.26 -15.95
C LEU A 29 7.71 -8.39 -14.44
N ARG A 30 7.15 -9.43 -13.80
CA ARG A 30 7.40 -9.69 -12.37
C ARG A 30 8.86 -9.97 -12.08
N GLN A 31 9.54 -10.74 -12.93
CA GLN A 31 10.98 -10.98 -12.80
C GLN A 31 11.76 -9.66 -12.89
N GLN A 32 11.43 -8.79 -13.84
CA GLN A 32 12.09 -7.49 -13.98
C GLN A 32 11.81 -6.57 -12.78
N LEU A 33 10.60 -6.57 -12.21
CA LEU A 33 10.30 -5.84 -10.98
C LEU A 33 11.07 -6.38 -9.76
N GLN A 34 11.24 -7.70 -9.64
CA GLN A 34 12.08 -8.29 -8.59
C GLN A 34 13.55 -7.92 -8.76
N GLU A 35 14.03 -7.77 -10.00
CA GLU A 35 15.38 -7.27 -10.24
C GLU A 35 15.55 -5.80 -9.82
N ILE A 36 14.49 -4.96 -9.90
CA ILE A 36 14.50 -3.62 -9.28
C ILE A 36 14.73 -3.74 -7.77
N HIS A 37 13.98 -4.63 -7.11
CA HIS A 37 14.10 -4.88 -5.66
C HIS A 37 15.50 -5.32 -5.23
N LEU A 38 16.18 -6.15 -6.03
CA LEU A 38 17.45 -6.76 -5.66
C LEU A 38 18.69 -5.98 -6.15
N LYS A 39 18.56 -5.25 -7.26
CA LYS A 39 19.70 -4.64 -7.97
C LYS A 39 19.57 -3.12 -8.16
N ALA A 40 18.60 -2.46 -7.54
CA ALA A 40 18.49 -1.00 -7.57
C ALA A 40 18.35 -0.40 -8.98
N LYS A 41 17.86 -1.19 -9.94
CA LYS A 41 17.76 -0.74 -11.33
C LYS A 41 16.61 0.25 -11.46
N VAL A 42 16.90 1.50 -11.83
CA VAL A 42 15.87 2.47 -12.19
C VAL A 42 15.26 2.04 -13.53
N ILE A 43 14.02 1.57 -13.49
CA ILE A 43 13.28 1.13 -14.69
C ILE A 43 12.06 2.04 -14.85
N ASN A 44 11.85 2.55 -16.07
CA ASN A 44 10.61 3.22 -16.43
C ASN A 44 9.52 2.16 -16.74
N LEU A 45 8.45 2.12 -15.93
CA LEU A 45 7.39 1.11 -16.08
C LEU A 45 6.75 1.11 -17.48
N LYS A 46 6.51 2.29 -18.06
CA LYS A 46 5.93 2.42 -19.41
C LYS A 46 6.84 1.79 -20.46
N ALA A 47 8.13 2.06 -20.41
CA ALA A 47 9.11 1.47 -21.33
C ALA A 47 9.18 -0.06 -21.16
N LEU A 48 9.16 -0.56 -19.92
CA LEU A 48 9.17 -1.98 -19.61
C LEU A 48 7.92 -2.70 -20.15
N MET A 49 6.75 -2.10 -19.95
CA MET A 49 5.48 -2.60 -20.48
C MET A 49 5.49 -2.67 -22.01
N ILE A 50 5.87 -1.58 -22.68
CA ILE A 50 5.92 -1.50 -24.16
C ILE A 50 6.89 -2.56 -24.71
N THR A 51 8.08 -2.66 -24.12
CA THR A 51 9.10 -3.63 -24.55
C THR A 51 8.59 -5.06 -24.40
N THR A 52 7.90 -5.36 -23.29
CA THR A 52 7.33 -6.69 -23.05
C THR A 52 6.21 -7.01 -24.04
N ILE A 53 5.28 -6.09 -24.27
CA ILE A 53 4.18 -6.25 -25.24
C ILE A 53 4.74 -6.55 -26.64
N ARG A 54 5.78 -5.83 -27.07
CA ARG A 54 6.46 -6.06 -28.34
C ARG A 54 7.17 -7.41 -28.38
N LYS A 55 7.92 -7.76 -27.34
CA LYS A 55 8.67 -9.03 -27.23
C LYS A 55 7.77 -10.26 -27.41
N TYR A 56 6.62 -10.26 -26.75
CA TYR A 56 5.67 -11.38 -26.79
C TYR A 56 4.57 -11.25 -27.85
N LYS A 57 4.62 -10.18 -28.68
CA LYS A 57 3.66 -9.89 -29.75
C LYS A 57 2.21 -9.92 -29.26
N ILE A 58 1.94 -9.24 -28.15
CA ILE A 58 0.60 -9.18 -27.55
C ILE A 58 -0.25 -8.16 -28.30
N SER A 59 -1.49 -8.55 -28.64
CA SER A 59 -2.44 -7.65 -29.29
C SER A 59 -3.07 -6.67 -28.28
N VAL A 60 -3.49 -5.49 -28.73
CA VAL A 60 -4.17 -4.51 -27.87
C VAL A 60 -5.48 -5.08 -27.30
N GLN A 61 -6.22 -5.86 -28.10
CA GLN A 61 -7.47 -6.49 -27.66
C GLN A 61 -7.25 -7.47 -26.51
N ASP A 62 -6.09 -8.14 -26.46
CA ASP A 62 -5.74 -9.09 -25.40
C ASP A 62 -5.50 -8.38 -24.05
N LEU A 63 -5.17 -7.09 -24.08
CA LEU A 63 -4.94 -6.26 -22.90
C LEU A 63 -6.26 -5.71 -22.32
N MET A 64 -7.32 -5.65 -23.12
CA MET A 64 -8.64 -5.11 -22.75
C MET A 64 -9.56 -6.19 -22.20
N THR A 65 -9.08 -6.96 -21.22
CA THR A 65 -9.87 -7.96 -20.48
C THR A 65 -9.71 -7.75 -18.99
N TYR A 66 -10.70 -8.16 -18.19
CA TYR A 66 -10.61 -8.09 -16.73
C TYR A 66 -9.33 -8.72 -16.18
N LYS A 67 -8.95 -9.90 -16.69
CA LYS A 67 -7.73 -10.60 -16.27
C LYS A 67 -6.48 -9.78 -16.60
N SER A 68 -6.40 -9.22 -17.81
CA SER A 68 -5.24 -8.44 -18.23
C SER A 68 -5.13 -7.11 -17.50
N ILE A 69 -6.23 -6.37 -17.34
CA ILE A 69 -6.26 -5.11 -16.58
C ILE A 69 -5.88 -5.34 -15.13
N TYR A 70 -6.42 -6.39 -14.50
CA TYR A 70 -5.99 -6.80 -13.17
C TYR A 70 -4.47 -7.03 -13.09
N GLN A 71 -3.88 -7.77 -14.03
CA GLN A 71 -2.44 -8.05 -14.01
C GLN A 71 -1.60 -6.79 -14.25
N ILE A 72 -2.04 -5.89 -15.12
CA ILE A 72 -1.41 -4.59 -15.35
C ILE A 72 -1.44 -3.76 -14.06
N LEU A 73 -2.60 -3.66 -13.40
CA LEU A 73 -2.73 -2.95 -12.13
C LEU A 73 -1.93 -3.58 -11.00
N PHE A 74 -1.86 -4.91 -10.96
CA PHE A 74 -1.03 -5.64 -10.00
C PHE A 74 0.44 -5.19 -10.13
N ILE A 75 0.98 -5.24 -11.34
CA ILE A 75 2.38 -4.87 -11.65
C ILE A 75 2.61 -3.38 -11.41
N ALA A 76 1.68 -2.53 -11.83
CA ALA A 76 1.75 -1.09 -11.63
C ALA A 76 1.74 -0.75 -10.13
N ASN A 77 0.84 -1.34 -9.35
CA ASN A 77 0.77 -1.13 -7.91
C ASN A 77 2.05 -1.59 -7.19
N GLU A 78 2.64 -2.73 -7.57
CA GLU A 78 3.95 -3.15 -7.06
C GLU A 78 5.03 -2.11 -7.38
N TYR A 79 5.09 -1.65 -8.63
CA TYR A 79 6.04 -0.62 -9.05
C TYR A 79 5.88 0.70 -8.27
N ALA A 80 4.66 1.19 -8.14
CA ALA A 80 4.33 2.39 -7.35
C ALA A 80 4.71 2.23 -5.88
N ALA A 81 4.48 1.03 -5.31
CA ALA A 81 4.88 0.74 -3.93
C ALA A 81 6.40 0.70 -3.77
N ILE A 82 7.15 0.15 -4.73
CA ILE A 82 8.62 0.15 -4.71
C ILE A 82 9.17 1.58 -4.73
N GLN A 83 8.64 2.41 -5.62
CA GLN A 83 9.08 3.80 -5.77
C GLN A 83 8.43 4.75 -4.76
N GLN A 84 7.53 4.23 -3.92
CA GLN A 84 6.69 5.00 -3.00
C GLN A 84 5.97 6.20 -3.68
N ASN A 85 5.73 6.10 -4.98
CA ASN A 85 5.17 7.17 -5.79
C ASN A 85 4.03 6.61 -6.64
N TYR A 86 2.81 6.80 -6.16
CA TYR A 86 1.60 6.33 -6.84
C TYR A 86 1.25 7.18 -8.07
N GLY A 87 1.73 8.42 -8.19
CA GLY A 87 1.55 9.24 -9.38
C GLY A 87 2.10 8.59 -10.66
N LEU A 88 3.11 7.73 -10.53
CA LEU A 88 3.71 7.00 -11.66
C LEU A 88 2.74 6.05 -12.37
N ILE A 89 1.62 5.70 -11.75
CA ILE A 89 0.66 4.73 -12.29
C ILE A 89 -0.70 5.31 -12.66
N GLU A 90 -0.86 6.63 -12.57
CA GLU A 90 -2.12 7.33 -12.81
C GLU A 90 -2.73 6.99 -14.19
N HIS A 91 -1.88 6.88 -15.22
CA HIS A 91 -2.32 6.48 -16.56
C HIS A 91 -3.03 5.12 -16.58
N TYR A 92 -2.47 4.11 -15.89
CA TYR A 92 -3.04 2.77 -15.83
C TYR A 92 -4.34 2.73 -15.02
N ILE A 93 -4.42 3.57 -13.99
CA ILE A 93 -5.64 3.74 -13.17
C ILE A 93 -6.76 4.35 -14.00
N GLY A 94 -6.48 5.39 -14.79
CA GLY A 94 -7.46 6.01 -15.68
C GLY A 94 -8.03 5.01 -16.69
N GLN A 95 -7.17 4.22 -17.34
CA GLN A 95 -7.60 3.18 -18.27
C GLN A 95 -8.48 2.11 -17.61
N ALA A 96 -8.11 1.66 -16.40
CA ALA A 96 -8.90 0.67 -15.68
C ALA A 96 -10.25 1.21 -15.20
N SER A 97 -10.28 2.47 -14.75
CA SER A 97 -11.52 3.15 -14.34
C SER A 97 -12.49 3.26 -15.50
N GLN A 98 -12.01 3.71 -16.67
CA GLN A 98 -12.82 3.80 -17.89
C GLN A 98 -13.37 2.42 -18.30
N TYR A 99 -12.52 1.38 -18.30
CA TYR A 99 -12.96 0.03 -18.65
C TYR A 99 -14.08 -0.50 -17.74
N ILE A 100 -14.06 -0.18 -16.44
CA ILE A 100 -15.15 -0.55 -15.52
C ILE A 100 -16.43 0.25 -15.83
N GLN A 101 -16.30 1.54 -16.12
CA GLN A 101 -17.44 2.43 -16.41
C GLN A 101 -18.14 2.08 -17.72
N ASP A 102 -17.41 1.65 -18.75
CA ASP A 102 -17.94 1.28 -20.07
C ASP A 102 -18.81 0.00 -20.05
N GLY A 103 -19.09 -0.56 -18.86
CA GLY A 103 -20.11 -1.59 -18.68
C GLY A 103 -19.73 -2.95 -19.24
N ALA A 104 -18.42 -3.22 -19.41
CA ALA A 104 -17.91 -4.45 -19.99
C ALA A 104 -18.24 -5.67 -19.09
N ASN A 105 -19.45 -6.23 -19.22
CA ASN A 105 -19.91 -7.50 -18.66
C ASN A 105 -19.59 -7.72 -17.16
N LYS A 106 -20.52 -7.33 -16.27
CA LYS A 106 -20.66 -7.84 -14.88
C LYS A 106 -20.98 -9.34 -14.81
N LYS A 107 -20.43 -10.15 -15.72
CA LYS A 107 -20.65 -11.60 -15.78
C LYS A 107 -19.86 -12.27 -14.65
N LEU A 108 -20.54 -13.17 -13.93
CA LEU A 108 -20.02 -13.99 -12.83
C LEU A 108 -18.62 -14.60 -13.04
N PRO A 109 -18.17 -15.04 -14.24
CA PRO A 109 -16.85 -15.66 -14.42
C PRO A 109 -15.66 -14.74 -14.14
N TYR A 110 -15.86 -13.41 -14.11
CA TYR A 110 -14.78 -12.44 -13.92
C TYR A 110 -14.83 -11.71 -12.58
N LEU A 111 -15.71 -12.13 -11.66
CA LEU A 111 -15.94 -11.44 -10.39
C LEU A 111 -14.65 -11.27 -9.57
N PHE A 112 -13.78 -12.29 -9.51
CA PHE A 112 -12.47 -12.18 -8.87
C PHE A 112 -11.64 -11.01 -9.42
N TYR A 113 -11.54 -10.92 -10.73
CA TYR A 113 -10.71 -9.90 -11.39
C TYR A 113 -11.34 -8.51 -11.25
N HIS A 114 -12.67 -8.42 -11.34
CA HIS A 114 -13.38 -7.17 -11.13
C HIS A 114 -13.16 -6.63 -9.71
N LEU A 115 -13.38 -7.46 -8.68
CA LEU A 115 -13.11 -7.09 -7.28
C LEU A 115 -11.65 -6.68 -7.06
N SER A 116 -10.71 -7.37 -7.72
CA SER A 116 -9.30 -7.03 -7.63
C SER A 116 -8.96 -5.68 -8.28
N ILE A 117 -9.58 -5.35 -9.41
CA ILE A 117 -9.41 -4.03 -10.04
C ILE A 117 -9.98 -2.95 -9.12
N LEU A 118 -11.19 -3.12 -8.61
CA LEU A 118 -11.80 -2.17 -7.68
C LEU A 118 -10.94 -1.95 -6.44
N TYR A 119 -10.35 -3.02 -5.90
CA TYR A 119 -9.39 -2.92 -4.80
C TYR A 119 -8.18 -2.04 -5.15
N TYR A 120 -7.58 -2.21 -6.33
CA TYR A 120 -6.45 -1.38 -6.75
C TYR A 120 -6.84 0.08 -7.02
N LEU A 121 -8.01 0.32 -7.60
CA LEU A 121 -8.55 1.68 -7.78
C LEU A 121 -8.80 2.35 -6.42
N ALA A 122 -9.45 1.65 -5.50
CA ALA A 122 -9.69 2.12 -4.15
C ALA A 122 -8.39 2.44 -3.42
N ASN A 123 -7.40 1.54 -3.50
CA ASN A 123 -6.09 1.75 -2.90
C ASN A 123 -5.40 2.96 -3.52
N PHE A 124 -5.27 3.06 -4.84
CA PHE A 124 -4.64 4.21 -5.49
C PHE A 124 -5.24 5.54 -5.06
N HIS A 125 -6.58 5.64 -5.03
CA HIS A 125 -7.26 6.86 -4.61
C HIS A 125 -7.05 7.16 -3.12
N LEU A 126 -6.99 6.15 -2.26
CA LEU A 126 -6.61 6.32 -0.85
C LEU A 126 -5.18 6.89 -0.72
N ARG A 127 -4.21 6.29 -1.42
CA ARG A 127 -2.79 6.71 -1.39
C ARG A 127 -2.63 8.14 -1.93
N SER A 128 -3.44 8.50 -2.92
CA SER A 128 -3.50 9.84 -3.52
C SER A 128 -4.41 10.81 -2.76
N ARG A 129 -4.88 10.44 -1.56
CA ARG A 129 -5.74 11.26 -0.67
C ARG A 129 -7.12 11.65 -1.24
N ASN A 130 -7.55 10.99 -2.31
CA ASN A 130 -8.92 11.08 -2.83
C ASN A 130 -9.83 10.05 -2.13
N PHE A 131 -10.11 10.32 -0.86
CA PHE A 131 -10.89 9.43 0.00
C PHE A 131 -12.33 9.19 -0.52
N SER A 132 -12.94 10.19 -1.16
CA SER A 132 -14.30 10.05 -1.71
C SER A 132 -14.35 8.99 -2.83
N ARG A 133 -13.43 9.05 -3.80
CA ARG A 133 -13.35 8.01 -4.85
C ARG A 133 -12.95 6.66 -4.28
N SER A 134 -12.02 6.63 -3.31
CA SER A 134 -11.63 5.39 -2.64
C SER A 134 -12.84 4.71 -2.00
N SER A 135 -13.60 5.43 -1.18
CA SER A 135 -14.81 4.91 -0.53
C SER A 135 -15.88 4.46 -1.54
N SER A 136 -16.03 5.16 -2.67
CA SER A 136 -16.99 4.79 -3.72
C SER A 136 -16.68 3.42 -4.32
N TYR A 137 -15.40 3.16 -4.66
CA TYR A 137 -14.98 1.84 -5.16
C TYR A 137 -15.09 0.75 -4.09
N LEU A 138 -14.83 1.07 -2.81
CA LEU A 138 -15.01 0.13 -1.72
C LEU A 138 -16.47 -0.26 -1.51
N GLN A 139 -17.41 0.67 -1.72
CA GLN A 139 -18.83 0.37 -1.68
C GLN A 139 -19.22 -0.56 -2.85
N GLU A 140 -18.74 -0.28 -4.07
CA GLU A 140 -18.99 -1.15 -5.21
C GLU A 140 -18.42 -2.57 -4.99
N MET A 141 -17.26 -2.69 -4.33
CA MET A 141 -16.74 -3.99 -3.91
C MET A 141 -17.68 -4.73 -2.97
N VAL A 142 -18.28 -4.04 -1.99
CA VAL A 142 -19.23 -4.65 -1.05
C VAL A 142 -20.46 -5.17 -1.79
N ASP A 143 -21.03 -4.35 -2.66
CA ASP A 143 -22.22 -4.69 -3.45
C ASP A 143 -21.95 -5.91 -4.35
N LEU A 144 -20.77 -5.95 -5.00
CA LEU A 144 -20.36 -7.08 -5.83
C LEU A 144 -20.07 -8.34 -5.00
N MET A 145 -19.46 -8.23 -3.83
CA MET A 145 -19.23 -9.37 -2.94
C MET A 145 -20.54 -9.98 -2.41
N ALA A 146 -21.60 -9.19 -2.27
CA ALA A 146 -22.91 -9.67 -1.85
C ALA A 146 -23.56 -10.63 -2.88
N THR A 147 -23.16 -10.55 -4.15
CA THR A 147 -23.64 -11.43 -5.20
C THR A 147 -23.12 -12.88 -5.09
N ASP A 148 -22.00 -13.09 -4.41
CA ASP A 148 -21.40 -14.41 -4.18
C ASP A 148 -20.54 -14.41 -2.89
N ALA A 149 -21.08 -15.05 -1.86
CA ALA A 149 -20.50 -15.12 -0.52
C ALA A 149 -19.08 -15.71 -0.46
N ARG A 150 -18.64 -16.46 -1.48
CA ARG A 150 -17.27 -17.00 -1.55
C ARG A 150 -16.23 -15.89 -1.61
N TYR A 151 -16.54 -14.80 -2.31
CA TYR A 151 -15.63 -13.67 -2.45
C TYR A 151 -15.53 -12.80 -1.19
N SER A 152 -16.56 -12.82 -0.35
CA SER A 152 -16.49 -12.21 0.99
C SER A 152 -15.34 -12.82 1.81
N GLY A 153 -15.09 -14.13 1.71
CA GLY A 153 -13.96 -14.77 2.38
C GLY A 153 -12.58 -14.35 1.84
N LEU A 154 -12.50 -13.84 0.61
CA LEU A 154 -11.25 -13.48 -0.06
C LEU A 154 -10.90 -11.99 0.04
N PHE A 155 -11.90 -11.12 0.05
CA PHE A 155 -11.71 -9.67 -0.11
C PHE A 155 -12.19 -8.84 1.08
N LEU A 156 -13.04 -9.38 1.97
CA LEU A 156 -13.66 -8.58 3.03
C LEU A 156 -12.60 -7.92 3.93
N MET A 157 -11.60 -8.66 4.42
CA MET A 157 -10.58 -8.08 5.30
C MET A 157 -9.79 -6.94 4.63
N ARG A 158 -9.47 -7.09 3.34
CA ARG A 158 -8.77 -6.06 2.56
C ARG A 158 -9.65 -4.83 2.32
N GLN A 159 -10.92 -5.06 2.03
CA GLN A 159 -11.91 -4.00 1.87
C GLN A 159 -12.13 -3.24 3.18
N GLN A 160 -12.22 -3.95 4.31
CA GLN A 160 -12.37 -3.38 5.66
C GLN A 160 -11.13 -2.59 6.07
N LEU A 161 -9.93 -3.07 5.74
CA LEU A 161 -8.68 -2.35 5.96
C LEU A 161 -8.68 -0.99 5.26
N LEU A 162 -8.99 -0.95 3.95
CA LEU A 162 -9.03 0.31 3.20
C LEU A 162 -10.18 1.22 3.68
N SER A 163 -11.31 0.66 4.09
CA SER A 163 -12.43 1.42 4.66
C SER A 163 -12.04 2.09 5.97
N ALA A 164 -11.35 1.36 6.85
CA ALA A 164 -10.86 1.91 8.11
C ALA A 164 -9.81 3.00 7.88
N LEU A 165 -8.92 2.84 6.91
CA LEU A 165 -7.96 3.89 6.54
C LEU A 165 -8.67 5.14 6.02
N ASN A 166 -9.70 5.00 5.18
CA ASN A 166 -10.53 6.13 4.75
C ASN A 166 -11.17 6.84 5.95
N LEU A 167 -11.83 6.10 6.86
CA LEU A 167 -12.42 6.67 8.08
C LEU A 167 -11.37 7.41 8.93
N TYR A 168 -10.21 6.78 9.14
CA TYR A 168 -9.16 7.34 9.99
C TYR A 168 -8.66 8.69 9.48
N PHE A 169 -8.29 8.76 8.19
CA PHE A 169 -7.76 9.97 7.56
C PHE A 169 -8.83 11.01 7.18
N THR A 170 -10.11 10.72 7.44
CA THR A 170 -11.22 11.68 7.26
C THR A 170 -11.82 12.19 8.56
N GLY A 171 -11.23 11.86 9.72
CA GLY A 171 -11.64 12.39 11.02
C GLY A 171 -12.39 11.40 11.92
N PHE A 172 -12.69 10.20 11.41
CA PHE A 172 -13.49 9.18 12.11
C PHE A 172 -12.61 8.09 12.74
N ALA A 173 -11.59 8.50 13.50
CA ALA A 173 -10.60 7.56 14.02
C ALA A 173 -11.16 6.54 15.04
N VAL A 174 -12.21 6.88 15.77
CA VAL A 174 -12.86 5.94 16.71
C VAL A 174 -13.51 4.81 15.92
N ASP A 175 -14.29 5.16 14.89
CA ASP A 175 -14.97 4.19 14.02
C ASP A 175 -13.97 3.33 13.26
N ALA A 176 -12.88 3.93 12.77
CA ALA A 176 -11.79 3.20 12.12
C ALA A 176 -11.16 2.13 13.02
N VAL A 177 -10.89 2.47 14.29
CA VAL A 177 -10.33 1.53 15.27
C VAL A 177 -11.32 0.40 15.57
N GLU A 178 -12.59 0.73 15.76
CA GLU A 178 -13.61 -0.27 16.07
C GLU A 178 -13.85 -1.22 14.89
N LEU A 179 -13.82 -0.70 13.66
CA LEU A 179 -13.96 -1.50 12.45
C LEU A 179 -12.88 -2.58 12.35
N ILE A 180 -11.62 -2.21 12.60
CA ILE A 180 -10.50 -3.16 12.57
C ILE A 180 -10.60 -4.17 13.72
N LYS A 181 -10.93 -3.73 14.94
CA LYS A 181 -11.11 -4.62 16.09
C LYS A 181 -12.21 -5.65 15.84
N THR A 182 -13.36 -5.20 15.34
CA THR A 182 -14.49 -6.07 15.00
C THR A 182 -14.11 -7.05 13.88
N THR A 183 -13.39 -6.60 12.85
CA THR A 183 -12.90 -7.46 11.76
C THR A 183 -11.95 -8.54 12.27
N LEU A 184 -11.01 -8.19 13.16
CA LEU A 184 -10.07 -9.15 13.77
C LEU A 184 -10.78 -10.14 14.70
N LYS A 185 -11.81 -9.70 15.44
CA LYS A 185 -12.61 -10.55 16.32
C LYS A 185 -13.43 -11.57 15.53
N ASN A 186 -14.00 -11.15 14.40
CA ASN A 186 -14.86 -11.97 13.53
C ASN A 186 -14.08 -12.75 12.46
N LYS A 187 -12.77 -12.97 12.67
CA LYS A 187 -11.93 -13.68 11.70
C LYS A 187 -12.42 -15.10 11.46
N LYS A 188 -12.43 -15.51 10.20
CA LYS A 188 -12.73 -16.91 9.81
C LYS A 188 -11.45 -17.75 9.88
N PRO A 189 -11.53 -19.07 10.14
CA PRO A 189 -10.36 -19.95 10.10
C PRO A 189 -9.62 -19.95 8.76
N SER A 190 -10.33 -19.67 7.66
CA SER A 190 -9.78 -19.56 6.30
C SER A 190 -9.15 -18.20 5.98
N SER A 191 -9.10 -17.26 6.94
CA SER A 191 -8.54 -15.93 6.71
C SER A 191 -7.03 -16.04 6.44
N LYS A 192 -6.55 -15.30 5.44
CA LYS A 192 -5.13 -15.29 5.09
C LYS A 192 -4.32 -14.65 6.21
N ALA A 193 -3.14 -15.21 6.48
CA ALA A 193 -2.24 -14.69 7.50
C ALA A 193 -1.83 -13.25 7.17
N GLU A 194 -1.53 -12.98 5.90
CA GLU A 194 -1.11 -11.67 5.42
C GLU A 194 -2.15 -10.58 5.70
N ASP A 195 -3.43 -10.86 5.43
CA ASP A 195 -4.51 -9.90 5.66
C ASP A 195 -4.70 -9.61 7.17
N MET A 196 -4.44 -10.61 8.04
CA MET A 196 -4.45 -10.41 9.50
C MET A 196 -3.29 -9.54 9.97
N GLU A 197 -2.08 -9.76 9.45
CA GLU A 197 -0.90 -8.96 9.78
C GLU A 197 -1.08 -7.50 9.35
N ASP A 198 -1.69 -7.25 8.18
CA ASP A 198 -2.02 -5.90 7.71
C ASP A 198 -3.01 -5.18 8.63
N LEU A 199 -4.11 -5.85 9.01
CA LEU A 199 -5.08 -5.30 9.97
C LEU A 199 -4.44 -5.02 11.33
N GLN A 200 -3.58 -5.92 11.80
CA GLN A 200 -2.89 -5.80 13.08
C GLN A 200 -1.90 -4.62 13.10
N LEU A 201 -1.11 -4.45 12.04
CA LEU A 201 -0.20 -3.31 11.90
C LEU A 201 -0.97 -1.99 11.75
N CYS A 202 -2.09 -2.00 11.03
CA CYS A 202 -2.97 -0.84 10.88
C CYS A 202 -3.56 -0.40 12.24
N LEU A 203 -4.06 -1.35 13.04
CA LEU A 203 -4.55 -1.07 14.39
C LEU A 203 -3.45 -0.51 15.29
N THR A 204 -2.24 -1.07 15.19
CA THR A 204 -1.06 -0.56 15.91
C THR A 204 -0.82 0.91 15.57
N MET A 205 -0.82 1.26 14.28
CA MET A 205 -0.64 2.64 13.81
C MET A 205 -1.74 3.57 14.33
N PHE A 206 -3.01 3.16 14.20
CA PHE A 206 -4.14 3.98 14.64
C PHE A 206 -4.07 4.34 16.11
N GLN A 207 -3.70 3.37 16.96
CA GLN A 207 -3.53 3.58 18.38
C GLN A 207 -2.28 4.42 18.68
N ALA A 208 -1.15 4.11 18.04
CA ALA A 208 0.10 4.84 18.24
C ALA A 208 -0.04 6.33 17.94
N LEU A 209 -0.63 6.69 16.79
CA LEU A 209 -0.79 8.09 16.39
C LEU A 209 -1.75 8.87 17.31
N ARG A 210 -2.70 8.18 17.95
CA ARG A 210 -3.60 8.74 18.97
C ARG A 210 -3.01 8.78 20.37
N ASN A 211 -1.75 8.37 20.54
CA ASN A 211 -1.09 8.24 21.83
C ASN A 211 -1.76 7.22 22.77
N ASP A 212 -2.39 6.18 22.22
CA ASP A 212 -3.02 5.07 22.96
C ASP A 212 -2.00 3.94 23.20
N SER A 213 -1.71 3.64 24.47
CA SER A 213 -0.75 2.60 24.89
C SER A 213 -1.17 1.18 24.49
N GLY A 214 -2.42 0.99 24.08
CA GLY A 214 -2.89 -0.22 23.43
C GLY A 214 -2.04 -0.64 22.23
N SER A 215 -1.34 0.30 21.57
CA SER A 215 -0.40 -0.02 20.48
C SER A 215 0.76 -0.92 20.94
N LEU A 216 1.21 -0.84 22.19
CA LEU A 216 2.23 -1.75 22.74
C LEU A 216 1.73 -3.20 22.76
N LYS A 217 0.48 -3.40 23.17
CA LYS A 217 -0.18 -4.70 23.11
C LYS A 217 -0.33 -5.18 21.67
N GLN A 218 -0.61 -4.30 20.72
CA GLN A 218 -0.72 -4.72 19.32
C GLN A 218 0.59 -5.26 18.75
N LEU A 219 1.74 -4.69 19.15
CA LEU A 219 3.06 -5.19 18.76
C LEU A 219 3.31 -6.63 19.22
N THR A 220 2.74 -7.06 20.36
CA THR A 220 2.96 -8.42 20.86
C THR A 220 2.29 -9.48 19.99
N PHE A 221 1.32 -9.11 19.14
CA PHE A 221 0.72 -10.04 18.19
C PHE A 221 1.56 -10.22 16.91
N LEU A 222 2.45 -9.29 16.61
CA LEU A 222 3.34 -9.32 15.44
C LEU A 222 4.60 -10.16 15.72
N THR A 223 4.43 -11.45 16.03
CA THR A 223 5.48 -12.32 16.61
C THR A 223 6.46 -12.95 15.62
N ARG A 224 6.22 -12.84 14.31
CA ARG A 224 7.09 -13.47 13.31
C ARG A 224 8.45 -12.77 13.22
N THR A 225 9.44 -13.48 12.70
CA THR A 225 10.77 -12.92 12.47
C THR A 225 10.73 -11.94 11.30
N ASP A 226 11.61 -10.93 11.31
CA ASP A 226 11.74 -9.99 10.19
C ASP A 226 12.01 -10.71 8.86
N ALA A 227 12.77 -11.80 8.87
CA ALA A 227 13.03 -12.59 7.66
C ALA A 227 11.76 -13.23 7.09
N TRP A 228 10.84 -13.63 7.97
CA TRP A 228 9.53 -14.13 7.56
C TRP A 228 8.70 -13.00 6.94
N TYR A 229 8.65 -11.83 7.58
CA TYR A 229 7.90 -10.69 7.06
C TYR A 229 8.45 -10.21 5.71
N GLU A 230 9.76 -10.12 5.55
CA GLU A 230 10.40 -9.76 4.28
C GLU A 230 10.01 -10.70 3.14
N LYS A 231 9.96 -12.01 3.43
CA LYS A 231 9.63 -13.03 2.44
C LYS A 231 8.13 -13.09 2.13
N LYS A 232 7.28 -12.92 3.14
CA LYS A 232 5.83 -13.13 3.03
C LYS A 232 5.03 -11.86 2.73
N MET A 233 5.37 -10.76 3.40
CA MET A 233 4.71 -9.47 3.26
C MET A 233 5.47 -8.53 2.31
N GLY A 234 6.77 -8.76 2.14
CA GLY A 234 7.66 -7.93 1.35
C GLY A 234 8.53 -7.00 2.20
N MET A 235 9.65 -6.56 1.61
CA MET A 235 10.68 -5.74 2.28
C MET A 235 10.13 -4.44 2.86
N LEU A 236 9.32 -3.71 2.08
CA LEU A 236 8.73 -2.44 2.49
C LEU A 236 7.81 -2.59 3.70
N TRP A 237 7.01 -3.66 3.73
CA TRP A 237 6.12 -3.93 4.85
C TRP A 237 6.93 -4.18 6.14
N ALA A 238 7.97 -5.01 6.06
CA ALA A 238 8.85 -5.31 7.19
C ALA A 238 9.56 -4.05 7.72
N ILE A 239 10.01 -3.18 6.82
CA ILE A 239 10.59 -1.87 7.16
C ILE A 239 9.57 -1.03 7.94
N ARG A 240 8.34 -0.87 7.42
CA ARG A 240 7.29 -0.07 8.07
C ARG A 240 6.89 -0.63 9.43
N LYS A 241 6.78 -1.96 9.56
CA LYS A 241 6.54 -2.62 10.86
C LYS A 241 7.64 -2.27 11.86
N ASN A 242 8.91 -2.37 11.46
CA ASN A 242 10.02 -2.08 12.36
C ASN A 242 10.11 -0.58 12.72
N LEU A 243 9.81 0.32 11.78
CA LEU A 243 9.68 1.75 12.07
C LEU A 243 8.55 2.03 13.07
N MET A 244 7.40 1.35 12.91
CA MET A 244 6.28 1.44 13.85
C MET A 244 6.68 0.95 15.25
N GLU A 245 7.43 -0.15 15.33
CA GLU A 245 7.94 -0.65 16.60
C GLU A 245 8.87 0.36 17.28
N ILE A 246 9.84 0.94 16.57
CA ILE A 246 10.72 1.99 17.11
C ILE A 246 9.89 3.18 17.62
N LEU A 247 8.95 3.66 16.82
CA LEU A 247 8.08 4.79 17.15
C LEU A 247 7.28 4.52 18.43
N VAL A 248 6.61 3.37 18.52
CA VAL A 248 5.77 3.02 19.67
C VAL A 248 6.63 2.90 20.94
N GLN A 249 7.79 2.25 20.87
CA GLN A 249 8.68 2.13 22.03
C GLN A 249 9.20 3.51 22.48
N ALA A 250 9.60 4.36 21.53
CA ALA A 250 10.04 5.73 21.81
C ALA A 250 8.95 6.58 22.45
N GLN A 251 7.71 6.44 21.97
CA GLN A 251 6.57 7.23 22.43
C GLN A 251 6.19 6.95 23.88
N PHE A 252 6.30 5.69 24.32
CA PHE A 252 5.96 5.27 25.68
C PHE A 252 7.19 5.11 26.58
N SER A 253 8.24 5.88 26.31
CA SER A 253 9.44 5.99 27.15
C SER A 253 10.23 4.69 27.36
N ASN A 254 10.08 3.70 26.48
CA ASN A 254 10.91 2.49 26.47
C ASN A 254 12.21 2.76 25.68
N ILE A 255 13.02 3.72 26.17
CA ILE A 255 14.14 4.31 25.44
C ILE A 255 15.20 3.28 25.04
N ASP A 256 15.62 2.42 25.97
CA ASP A 256 16.64 1.40 25.70
C ASP A 256 16.18 0.42 24.60
N LEU A 257 14.91 0.02 24.65
CA LEU A 257 14.32 -0.85 23.66
C LEU A 257 14.20 -0.14 22.30
N ALA A 258 13.77 1.12 22.29
CA ALA A 258 13.70 1.93 21.07
C ALA A 258 15.09 2.07 20.40
N MET A 259 16.14 2.36 21.18
CA MET A 259 17.52 2.46 20.71
C MET A 259 18.07 1.13 20.17
N SER A 260 17.77 0.03 20.86
CA SER A 260 18.12 -1.33 20.42
C SER A 260 17.45 -1.70 19.09
N ARG A 261 16.16 -1.39 18.94
CA ARG A 261 15.40 -1.61 17.70
C ARG A 261 15.90 -0.74 16.56
N LEU A 262 16.22 0.53 16.83
CA LEU A 262 16.78 1.46 15.87
C LEU A 262 18.15 0.99 15.35
N SER A 263 19.02 0.51 16.24
CA SER A 263 20.32 -0.07 15.87
C SER A 263 20.16 -1.32 14.99
N SER A 264 19.24 -2.21 15.39
CA SER A 264 18.92 -3.43 14.63
C SER A 264 18.36 -3.11 13.24
N PHE A 265 17.46 -2.13 13.15
CA PHE A 265 16.91 -1.63 11.89
C PHE A 265 18.03 -1.15 10.96
N ARG A 266 18.94 -0.31 11.46
CA ARG A 266 20.04 0.23 10.65
C ARG A 266 20.95 -0.88 10.10
N ARG A 267 21.33 -1.84 10.95
CA ARG A 267 22.15 -2.98 10.52
C ARG A 267 21.48 -3.78 9.41
N ARG A 268 20.16 -3.95 9.49
CA ARG A 268 19.39 -4.79 8.57
C ARG A 268 19.04 -4.09 7.26
N TYR A 269 18.57 -2.84 7.32
CA TYR A 269 17.92 -2.17 6.19
C TYR A 269 18.74 -1.07 5.54
N LYS A 270 19.83 -0.56 6.16
CA LYS A 270 20.61 0.56 5.61
C LYS A 270 21.08 0.31 4.18
N LYS A 271 21.66 -0.86 3.90
CA LYS A 271 22.15 -1.20 2.55
C LYS A 271 21.02 -1.17 1.51
N TYR A 272 19.87 -1.75 1.86
CA TYR A 272 18.69 -1.77 0.99
C TYR A 272 18.18 -0.36 0.70
N LEU A 273 18.01 0.47 1.74
CA LEU A 273 17.52 1.84 1.61
C LEU A 273 18.43 2.72 0.75
N LEU A 274 19.76 2.62 0.92
CA LEU A 274 20.72 3.33 0.07
C LEU A 274 20.68 2.86 -1.39
N SER A 275 20.50 1.55 -1.61
CA SER A 275 20.41 1.03 -2.96
C SER A 275 19.10 1.41 -3.66
N THR A 276 18.01 1.64 -2.92
CA THR A 276 16.69 1.91 -3.50
C THR A 276 16.33 3.40 -3.53
N SER A 277 17.28 4.29 -3.28
CA SER A 277 17.07 5.74 -3.21
C SER A 277 16.00 6.14 -2.19
N GLU A 278 15.98 5.44 -1.04
CA GLU A 278 15.06 5.64 0.09
C GLU A 278 15.79 6.23 1.31
N GLU A 279 16.80 7.09 1.08
CA GLU A 279 17.64 7.71 2.12
C GLU A 279 16.83 8.50 3.15
N ARG A 280 15.68 9.04 2.75
CA ARG A 280 14.74 9.75 3.62
C ARG A 280 14.31 8.95 4.86
N VAL A 281 14.25 7.62 4.78
CA VAL A 281 13.95 6.76 5.93
C VAL A 281 15.09 6.82 6.95
N LEU A 282 16.33 6.93 6.48
CA LEU A 282 17.51 7.12 7.34
C LEU A 282 17.56 8.55 7.91
N GLU A 283 17.15 9.56 7.14
CA GLU A 283 17.00 10.94 7.64
C GLU A 283 15.97 11.01 8.77
N TYR A 284 14.80 10.40 8.59
CA TYR A 284 13.79 10.25 9.64
C TYR A 284 14.37 9.58 10.90
N LEU A 285 15.06 8.46 10.75
CA LEU A 285 15.64 7.75 11.91
C LEU A 285 16.73 8.53 12.63
N LYS A 286 17.46 9.41 11.95
CA LYS A 286 18.42 10.33 12.60
C LYS A 286 17.69 11.31 13.52
N LEU A 287 16.54 11.83 13.09
CA LEU A 287 15.72 12.74 13.89
C LEU A 287 15.07 12.03 15.09
N VAL A 288 14.65 10.77 14.92
CA VAL A 288 14.17 9.93 16.01
C VAL A 288 15.30 9.67 17.03
N GLU A 289 16.49 9.29 16.58
CA GLU A 289 17.64 9.07 17.45
C GLU A 289 18.03 10.33 18.22
N LYS A 290 18.07 11.49 17.55
CA LYS A 290 18.37 12.78 18.20
C LYS A 290 17.36 13.09 19.31
N TYR A 291 16.08 12.81 19.07
CA TYR A 291 15.04 12.93 20.10
C TYR A 291 15.24 11.94 21.26
N LEU A 292 15.58 10.67 20.98
CA LEU A 292 15.82 9.66 22.02
C LEU A 292 17.01 10.00 22.91
N ILE A 293 18.07 10.58 22.36
CA ILE A 293 19.27 10.99 23.11
C ILE A 293 19.01 12.29 23.89
N LYS A 294 18.32 13.25 23.27
CA LYS A 294 18.13 14.60 23.79
C LYS A 294 16.69 15.07 23.52
N PRO A 295 15.70 14.70 24.36
CA PRO A 295 14.29 14.99 24.10
C PRO A 295 13.96 16.48 23.89
N GLU A 296 14.67 17.37 24.57
CA GLU A 296 14.51 18.83 24.45
C GLU A 296 14.93 19.38 23.08
N SER A 297 15.67 18.59 22.28
CA SER A 297 16.09 19.00 20.94
C SER A 297 14.92 19.27 19.98
N VAL A 298 13.71 18.76 20.28
CA VAL A 298 12.51 19.03 19.48
C VAL A 298 12.07 20.49 19.50
N PHE A 299 12.55 21.27 20.48
CA PHE A 299 12.29 22.71 20.57
C PHE A 299 13.37 23.55 19.87
N GLU A 300 14.48 22.94 19.43
CA GLU A 300 15.51 23.64 18.67
C GLU A 300 15.01 23.97 17.25
N ALA A 301 15.15 25.23 16.82
CA ALA A 301 14.72 25.67 15.49
C ALA A 301 15.33 24.83 14.36
N LYS A 302 16.60 24.41 14.51
CA LYS A 302 17.28 23.54 13.56
C LYS A 302 16.59 22.18 13.42
N TYR A 303 16.18 21.55 14.53
CA TYR A 303 15.48 20.28 14.51
C TYR A 303 14.13 20.40 13.78
N GLN A 304 13.36 21.43 14.14
CA GLN A 304 12.06 21.68 13.54
C GLN A 304 12.18 21.92 12.03
N GLN A 305 13.18 22.69 11.60
CA GLN A 305 13.44 22.93 10.18
C GLN A 305 13.80 21.63 9.44
N GLU A 306 14.63 20.76 10.03
CA GLU A 306 14.97 19.45 9.43
C GLU A 306 13.73 18.57 9.25
N VAL A 307 12.82 18.54 10.23
CA VAL A 307 11.57 17.79 10.13
C VAL A 307 10.60 18.40 9.10
N LEU A 308 10.47 19.73 9.06
CA LEU A 308 9.63 20.41 8.07
C LEU A 308 10.19 20.26 6.65
N ASN A 309 11.51 20.23 6.49
CA ASN A 309 12.15 19.93 5.22
C ASN A 309 11.78 18.52 4.74
N LEU A 310 11.72 17.52 5.63
CA LEU A 310 11.21 16.20 5.28
C LEU A 310 9.74 16.27 4.83
N GLN A 311 8.90 16.96 5.58
CA GLN A 311 7.47 17.11 5.25
C GLN A 311 7.25 17.72 3.86
N ASN A 312 8.02 18.73 3.49
CA ASN A 312 7.82 19.49 2.25
C ASN A 312 8.32 18.77 0.98
N LYS A 313 9.01 17.64 1.11
CA LYS A 313 9.42 16.84 -0.07
C LYS A 313 8.19 16.15 -0.67
N MET A 314 7.91 16.35 -1.96
CA MET A 314 6.75 15.75 -2.63
C MET A 314 6.68 14.22 -2.53
N GLU A 315 7.83 13.55 -2.52
CA GLU A 315 7.92 12.10 -2.31
C GLU A 315 7.32 11.64 -0.96
N ASN A 316 7.25 12.52 0.04
CA ASN A 316 6.73 12.27 1.38
C ASN A 316 5.23 12.56 1.54
N ASN A 317 4.55 12.95 0.46
CA ASN A 317 3.11 13.26 0.47
C ASN A 317 2.22 12.03 0.66
N ASP A 318 2.80 10.84 0.71
CA ASP A 318 2.05 9.65 1.04
C ASP A 318 1.48 9.66 2.48
N ILE A 319 0.25 9.19 2.68
CA ILE A 319 -0.42 9.17 3.99
C ILE A 319 0.35 8.43 5.10
N PHE A 320 1.07 7.35 4.79
CA PHE A 320 1.83 6.60 5.80
C PHE A 320 3.14 7.33 6.13
N THR A 321 3.84 7.85 5.13
CA THR A 321 5.06 8.65 5.33
C THR A 321 4.75 9.91 6.12
N SER A 322 3.67 10.61 5.74
CA SER A 322 3.15 11.77 6.47
C SER A 322 2.79 11.43 7.92
N SER A 323 2.30 10.23 8.21
CA SER A 323 2.01 9.78 9.57
C SER A 323 3.27 9.64 10.45
N PHE A 324 4.37 9.12 9.89
CA PHE A 324 5.65 9.06 10.61
C PHE A 324 6.22 10.47 10.86
N ILE A 325 6.17 11.35 9.87
CA ILE A 325 6.66 12.74 10.02
C ILE A 325 5.78 13.51 11.02
N ALA A 326 4.47 13.31 10.99
CA ALA A 326 3.52 13.90 11.93
C ALA A 326 3.82 13.53 13.39
N TRP A 327 4.37 12.33 13.62
CA TRP A 327 4.80 11.91 14.96
C TRP A 327 5.95 12.77 15.51
N LEU A 328 6.94 13.11 14.67
CA LEU A 328 8.01 14.03 15.05
C LEU A 328 7.45 15.43 15.34
N ILE A 329 6.58 15.94 14.48
CA ILE A 329 5.94 17.26 14.64
C ILE A 329 5.12 17.34 15.94
N ALA A 330 4.41 16.26 16.28
CA ALA A 330 3.63 16.17 17.50
C ALA A 330 4.48 16.39 18.78
N ARG A 331 5.79 16.07 18.75
CA ARG A 331 6.66 16.22 19.93
C ARG A 331 6.81 17.66 20.40
N TRP A 332 6.73 18.65 19.50
CA TRP A 332 6.79 20.07 19.88
C TRP A 332 5.45 20.80 19.79
N LYS A 333 4.45 20.25 19.11
CA LYS A 333 3.13 20.89 18.93
C LYS A 333 2.14 20.67 20.08
N LYS A 334 2.48 19.88 21.11
CA LYS A 334 1.56 19.47 22.21
C LYS A 334 0.22 18.93 21.69
N LYS A 335 0.26 18.23 20.55
CA LYS A 335 -0.88 17.56 19.91
C LYS A 335 -0.54 16.09 19.69
N THR A 336 -1.55 15.27 19.49
CA THR A 336 -1.34 13.89 19.02
C THR A 336 -0.83 13.88 17.58
N ALA A 337 -0.10 12.83 17.20
CA ALA A 337 0.33 12.67 15.81
C ALA A 337 -0.87 12.54 14.85
N TYR A 338 -1.99 12.00 15.35
CA TYR A 338 -3.25 11.94 14.63
C TYR A 338 -3.78 13.33 14.22
N GLU A 339 -3.85 14.26 15.16
CA GLU A 339 -4.31 15.63 14.86
C GLU A 339 -3.38 16.33 13.88
N VAL A 340 -2.07 16.09 13.99
CA VAL A 340 -1.09 16.65 13.06
C VAL A 340 -1.30 16.08 11.66
N VAL A 341 -1.37 14.75 11.49
CA VAL A 341 -1.51 14.14 10.16
C VAL A 341 -2.86 14.49 9.52
N LEU A 342 -3.94 14.60 10.29
CA LEU A 342 -5.24 15.00 9.77
C LEU A 342 -5.17 16.42 9.19
N LYS A 343 -4.50 17.33 9.88
CA LYS A 343 -4.26 18.69 9.37
C LYS A 343 -3.42 18.67 8.08
N LEU A 344 -2.31 17.92 8.05
CA LEU A 344 -1.47 17.80 6.85
C LEU A 344 -2.26 17.27 5.64
N VAL A 345 -3.15 16.30 5.87
CA VAL A 345 -3.98 15.71 4.81
C VAL A 345 -5.07 16.68 4.33
N GLN A 346 -5.59 17.55 5.20
CA GLN A 346 -6.61 18.54 4.87
C GLN A 346 -6.02 19.78 4.18
N ASP A 347 -4.88 20.29 4.66
CA ASP A 347 -4.25 21.52 4.13
C ASP A 347 -3.81 21.33 2.65
N ASP A 348 -3.35 20.14 2.26
CA ASP A 348 -2.99 19.85 0.87
C ASP A 348 -4.20 19.81 -0.09
N LYS A 349 -5.42 19.53 0.40
CA LYS A 349 -6.64 19.62 -0.41
C LYS A 349 -7.00 21.06 -0.75
N ALA A 350 -6.71 22.01 0.13
CA ALA A 350 -6.95 23.43 -0.12
C ALA A 350 -6.00 23.98 -1.20
N ASN A 351 -4.75 23.51 -1.24
CA ASN A 351 -3.75 23.94 -2.22
C ASN A 351 -3.91 23.27 -3.60
N SER A 352 -4.40 22.02 -3.66
CA SER A 352 -4.65 21.32 -4.93
C SER A 352 -5.93 21.76 -5.65
N GLY A 353 -6.87 22.39 -4.95
CA GLY A 353 -8.07 23.01 -5.54
C GLY A 353 -7.84 24.34 -6.25
N GLN A 354 -6.64 24.92 -6.18
CA GLN A 354 -6.26 26.16 -6.88
C GLN A 354 -5.50 25.92 -8.20
N LEU A 355 -5.25 24.66 -8.56
CA LEU A 355 -4.48 24.26 -9.75
C LEU A 355 -5.31 23.42 -10.76
N ILE A 356 -6.65 23.49 -10.70
CA ILE A 356 -7.54 22.93 -11.73
C ILE A 356 -8.06 24.05 -12.62
#